data_AF-A0A838MV38-F1
#
_entry.id   AF-A0A838MV38-F1
#
_cell.length_a   1.000
_cell.length_b   1.000
_cell.length_c   1.000
_cell.angle_alpha   90.00
_cell.angle_beta   90.00
_cell.angle_gamma   90.00
#
_symmetry.space_group_name_H-M   'P 1'
#
loop_
_entity.id
_entity.type
_entity.pdbx_description
1 polymer ?
#
loop_
_entity_poly.entity_id
_entity_poly.type
_entity_poly.pdbx_seq_one_letter_code
_entity_poly.pdbx_strand_id
1 'polypeptide(L)'
;MKIDKQLSASERTSRRRFTKTIAAAIVAAPLVSSINRAQTPAPKQAPAPPNPQPTPAQQPPTPSPLAEAYATVARVRFGDKLTPEELERVKRDLEGNVRTTERLRAVKLQNADEPDFVFIA
;
A
#
# COMPACT_ATOMS: atom_id res chain seq x y z
N MET A 1 1.27 46.31 -8.87
CA MET A 1 0.39 45.62 -7.90
C MET A 1 -0.35 44.55 -8.70
N LYS A 2 -0.21 43.23 -8.57
CA LYS A 2 0.55 42.29 -7.73
C LYS A 2 0.83 41.07 -8.65
N ILE A 3 1.98 40.43 -8.49
CA ILE A 3 2.36 39.22 -9.23
C ILE A 3 1.85 38.03 -8.41
N ASP A 4 0.91 37.27 -8.95
CA ASP A 4 0.37 36.10 -8.26
C ASP A 4 1.42 34.98 -8.27
N LYS A 5 1.88 34.67 -7.06
CA LYS A 5 2.92 33.69 -6.76
C LYS A 5 2.34 32.29 -7.00
N GLN A 6 2.70 31.68 -8.12
CA GLN A 6 2.45 30.26 -8.41
C GLN A 6 2.96 29.41 -7.23
N LEU A 7 2.03 28.77 -6.53
CA LEU A 7 2.30 27.90 -5.40
C LEU A 7 2.90 26.58 -5.90
N SER A 8 4.05 26.29 -5.31
CA SER A 8 4.95 25.15 -5.52
C SER A 8 4.27 23.78 -5.45
N ALA A 9 4.82 22.85 -6.25
CA ALA A 9 4.57 21.40 -6.33
C ALA A 9 4.75 20.64 -5.00
N SER A 10 3.89 20.93 -4.01
CA SER A 10 3.92 20.30 -2.69
C SER A 10 2.53 19.95 -2.16
N GLU A 11 1.54 19.77 -3.02
CA GLU A 11 0.27 19.12 -2.67
C GLU A 11 0.39 17.59 -2.75
N ARG A 12 1.46 17.02 -2.19
CA ARG A 12 1.44 15.61 -1.81
C ARG A 12 0.55 15.51 -0.58
N THR A 13 -0.65 14.96 -0.74
CA THR A 13 -1.51 14.49 0.35
C THR A 13 -0.66 13.77 1.40
N SER A 14 -0.40 14.45 2.50
CA SER A 14 0.48 13.98 3.56
C SER A 14 -0.36 13.49 4.72
N ARG A 15 -0.19 12.22 5.08
CA ARG A 15 -0.81 11.56 6.25
C ARG A 15 -0.68 12.34 7.56
N ARG A 16 0.28 13.27 7.64
CA ARG A 16 0.53 14.16 8.79
C ARG A 16 -0.46 15.32 8.92
N ARG A 17 -1.16 15.72 7.85
CA ARG A 17 -2.20 16.77 7.91
C ARG A 17 -3.49 16.25 8.54
N PHE A 18 -3.82 14.98 8.33
CA PHE A 18 -5.02 14.35 8.89
C PHE A 18 -4.97 14.25 10.43
N THR A 19 -3.81 13.89 11.00
CA THR A 19 -3.65 13.80 12.47
C THR A 19 -3.65 15.16 13.17
N LYS A 20 -3.25 16.23 12.48
CA LYS A 20 -3.27 17.60 13.02
C LYS A 20 -4.69 18.14 13.22
N THR A 21 -5.67 17.67 12.44
CA THR A 21 -7.07 18.14 12.56
C THR A 21 -7.79 17.56 13.78
N ILE A 22 -7.35 16.39 14.29
CA ILE A 22 -7.96 15.74 15.47
C ILE A 22 -7.50 16.40 16.78
N ALA A 23 -6.28 16.95 16.82
CA ALA A 23 -5.69 17.49 18.06
C ALA A 23 -6.23 18.87 18.49
N ALA A 24 -6.91 19.62 17.62
CA ALA A 24 -7.35 21.00 17.92
C ALA A 24 -8.68 21.09 18.69
N ALA A 25 -9.41 19.98 18.90
CA ALA A 25 -10.72 20.00 19.55
C ALA A 25 -10.69 19.92 21.09
N ILE A 26 -9.51 19.83 21.72
CA ILE A 26 -9.39 19.53 23.17
C ILE A 26 -9.15 20.79 24.05
N VAL A 27 -8.82 21.96 23.49
CA VAL A 27 -8.29 23.09 24.30
C VAL A 27 -9.33 24.14 24.69
N ALA A 28 -10.63 23.93 24.49
CA ALA A 28 -11.64 24.94 24.83
C ALA A 28 -12.84 24.38 25.60
N ALA A 29 -12.66 24.09 26.90
CA ALA A 29 -13.76 24.19 27.85
C ALA A 29 -13.23 24.52 29.27
N PRO A 30 -13.75 25.58 29.93
CA PRO A 30 -13.28 26.04 31.23
C PRO A 30 -13.81 25.19 32.40
N LEU A 31 -13.05 25.21 33.48
CA LEU A 31 -13.36 24.65 34.80
C LEU A 31 -14.68 25.20 35.37
N VAL A 32 -15.67 24.34 35.63
CA VAL A 32 -16.77 24.62 36.55
C VAL A 32 -16.90 23.47 37.54
N SER A 33 -16.38 23.71 38.73
CA SER A 33 -16.55 22.89 39.92
C SER A 33 -17.87 23.27 40.59
N SER A 34 -18.86 22.37 40.67
CA SER A 34 -19.64 22.06 41.91
C SER A 34 -20.93 21.25 41.65
N ILE A 35 -21.01 20.12 42.36
CA ILE A 35 -22.16 19.54 43.06
C ILE A 35 -23.43 19.26 42.24
N ASN A 36 -23.56 18.02 41.77
CA ASN A 36 -24.75 17.23 42.09
C ASN A 36 -24.41 15.74 42.02
N ARG A 37 -24.67 15.04 43.13
CA ARG A 37 -24.57 13.59 43.27
C ARG A 37 -25.76 12.95 42.53
N ALA A 38 -25.68 12.89 41.21
CA ALA A 38 -26.49 11.96 40.43
C ALA A 38 -25.68 10.67 40.25
N GLN A 39 -26.27 9.54 40.62
CA GLN A 39 -25.70 8.21 40.41
C GLN A 39 -25.20 8.09 38.97
N THR A 40 -23.90 7.87 38.82
CA THR A 40 -23.32 7.44 37.55
C THR A 40 -23.93 6.10 37.18
N PRO A 41 -24.72 5.98 36.09
CA PRO A 41 -24.80 4.68 35.46
C PRO A 41 -23.37 4.31 35.05
N ALA A 42 -22.92 3.13 35.45
CA ALA A 42 -21.63 2.61 35.04
C ALA A 42 -21.50 2.83 33.52
N PRO A 43 -20.38 3.38 33.02
CA PRO A 43 -20.17 3.48 31.60
C PRO A 43 -20.25 2.06 31.07
N LYS A 44 -21.29 1.76 30.26
CA LYS A 44 -21.26 0.58 29.40
C LYS A 44 -19.97 0.70 28.62
N GLN A 45 -18.99 -0.14 28.97
CA GLN A 45 -17.76 -0.25 28.23
C GLN A 45 -18.18 -0.43 26.76
N ALA A 46 -17.73 0.50 25.92
CA ALA A 46 -17.81 0.28 24.48
C ALA A 46 -17.14 -1.07 24.21
N PRO A 47 -17.74 -1.94 23.37
CA PRO A 47 -17.13 -3.21 23.02
C PRO A 47 -15.68 -2.95 22.59
N ALA A 48 -14.74 -3.70 23.13
CA ALA A 48 -13.36 -3.66 22.66
C ALA A 48 -13.35 -3.85 21.13
N PRO A 49 -12.48 -3.13 20.39
CA PRO A 49 -12.31 -3.40 18.97
C PRO A 49 -12.02 -4.90 18.80
N PRO A 50 -12.62 -5.57 17.80
CA PRO A 50 -12.37 -6.99 17.59
C PRO A 50 -10.86 -7.20 17.45
N ASN A 51 -10.33 -8.20 18.17
CA ASN A 51 -8.95 -8.63 17.98
C ASN A 51 -8.71 -8.84 16.48
N PRO A 52 -7.62 -8.31 15.90
CA PRO A 52 -7.31 -8.55 14.50
C PRO A 52 -7.20 -10.06 14.30
N GLN A 53 -8.20 -10.61 13.61
CA GLN A 53 -8.25 -12.02 13.31
C GLN A 53 -7.09 -12.33 12.37
N PRO A 54 -6.28 -13.39 12.61
CA PRO A 54 -5.23 -13.78 11.69
C PRO A 54 -5.83 -13.95 10.31
N THR A 55 -5.39 -13.15 9.34
CA THR A 55 -5.76 -13.34 7.94
C THR A 55 -5.40 -14.78 7.58
N PRO A 56 -6.32 -15.60 7.04
CA PRO A 56 -5.99 -16.94 6.62
C PRO A 56 -4.76 -16.90 5.72
N ALA A 57 -3.74 -17.69 6.06
CA ALA A 57 -2.55 -17.82 5.22
C ALA A 57 -3.02 -18.31 3.84
N GLN A 58 -3.05 -17.41 2.86
CA GLN A 58 -3.38 -17.78 1.49
C GLN A 58 -2.30 -18.76 1.03
N GLN A 59 -2.72 -19.96 0.63
CA GLN A 59 -1.81 -20.91 0.00
C GLN A 59 -1.14 -20.24 -1.21
N PRO A 60 0.15 -20.51 -1.47
CA PRO A 60 0.81 -19.99 -2.65
C PRO A 60 0.01 -20.38 -3.89
N PRO A 61 -0.34 -19.43 -4.77
CA PRO A 61 -1.04 -19.77 -6.00
C PRO A 61 -0.20 -20.75 -6.82
N THR A 62 -0.88 -21.71 -7.46
CA THR A 62 -0.24 -22.64 -8.40
C THR A 62 0.42 -21.85 -9.53
N PRO A 63 1.68 -22.15 -9.91
CA PRO A 63 2.35 -21.46 -11.01
C PRO A 63 1.59 -21.63 -12.33
N SER A 64 1.49 -20.55 -13.10
CA SER A 64 0.95 -20.58 -14.47
C SER A 64 1.91 -21.31 -15.42
N PRO A 65 1.41 -21.91 -16.52
CA PRO A 65 2.26 -22.57 -17.51
C PRO A 65 3.34 -21.65 -18.10
N LEU A 66 3.02 -20.36 -18.25
CA LEU A 66 3.97 -19.37 -18.75
C LEU A 66 5.10 -19.09 -17.75
N ALA A 67 4.77 -18.99 -16.45
CA ALA A 67 5.77 -18.85 -15.41
C ALA A 67 6.72 -20.06 -15.34
N GLU A 68 6.19 -21.29 -15.54
CA GLU A 68 7.02 -22.49 -15.62
C GLU A 68 7.97 -22.49 -16.83
N ALA A 69 7.49 -22.03 -17.98
CA ALA A 69 8.32 -21.88 -19.17
C ALA A 69 9.46 -20.87 -18.92
N TYR A 70 9.17 -19.71 -18.33
CA TYR A 70 10.19 -18.74 -17.96
C TYR A 70 11.17 -19.26 -16.91
N ALA A 71 10.68 -20.01 -15.92
CA ALA A 71 11.54 -20.64 -14.93
C ALA A 71 12.48 -21.69 -15.56
N THR A 72 12.03 -22.37 -16.61
CA THR A 72 12.86 -23.29 -17.38
C THR A 72 13.98 -22.54 -18.11
N VAL A 73 13.67 -21.40 -18.73
CA VAL A 73 14.70 -20.53 -19.34
C VAL A 73 15.68 -20.02 -18.28
N ALA A 74 15.18 -19.58 -17.12
CA ALA A 74 16.03 -19.12 -16.01
C ALA A 74 16.97 -20.22 -15.52
N ARG A 75 16.47 -21.46 -15.38
CA ARG A 75 17.29 -22.62 -15.02
C ARG A 75 18.37 -22.92 -16.05
N VAL A 76 18.05 -22.86 -17.35
CA VAL A 76 19.04 -23.10 -18.42
C VAL A 76 20.13 -22.03 -18.41
N ARG A 77 19.79 -20.78 -18.12
CA ARG A 77 20.75 -19.67 -18.16
C ARG A 77 21.57 -19.49 -16.89
N PHE A 78 21.00 -19.82 -15.74
CA PHE A 78 21.55 -19.45 -14.43
C PHE A 78 21.52 -20.59 -13.40
N GLY A 79 21.13 -21.81 -13.79
CA GLY A 79 20.92 -22.93 -12.86
C GLY A 79 22.19 -23.38 -12.13
N ASP A 80 23.36 -23.16 -12.72
CA ASP A 80 24.68 -23.37 -12.13
C ASP A 80 25.08 -22.29 -11.10
N LYS A 81 24.30 -21.20 -11.01
CA LYS A 81 24.50 -20.07 -10.07
C LYS A 81 23.43 -19.98 -8.99
N LEU A 82 22.41 -20.83 -9.05
CA LEU A 82 21.24 -20.77 -8.16
C LEU A 82 21.12 -22.06 -7.36
N THR A 83 20.87 -21.94 -6.07
CA THR A 83 20.45 -23.11 -5.29
C THR A 83 19.02 -23.52 -5.70
N PRO A 84 18.59 -24.77 -5.40
CA PRO A 84 17.22 -25.19 -5.65
C PRO A 84 16.18 -24.26 -5.00
N GLU A 85 16.44 -23.79 -3.79
CA GLU A 85 15.55 -22.91 -3.03
C GLU A 85 15.45 -21.52 -3.68
N GLU A 86 16.56 -20.99 -4.19
CA GLU A 86 16.59 -19.73 -4.92
C GLU A 86 15.84 -19.85 -6.25
N LEU A 87 15.99 -20.98 -6.94
CA LEU A 87 15.23 -21.25 -8.16
C LEU A 87 13.71 -21.31 -7.89
N GLU A 88 13.30 -21.90 -6.76
CA GLU A 88 11.90 -21.89 -6.33
C GLU A 88 11.41 -20.48 -5.96
N ARG A 89 12.28 -19.61 -5.41
CA ARG A 89 11.95 -18.19 -5.23
C ARG A 89 11.75 -17.49 -6.56
N VAL A 90 12.66 -17.68 -7.52
CA VAL A 90 12.57 -17.11 -8.87
C VAL A 90 11.27 -17.54 -9.56
N LYS A 91 10.86 -18.81 -9.44
CA LYS A 91 9.56 -19.29 -9.95
C LYS A 91 8.37 -18.51 -9.40
N ARG A 92 8.33 -18.27 -8.08
CA ARG A 92 7.25 -17.51 -7.45
C ARG A 92 7.22 -16.05 -7.90
N ASP A 93 8.39 -15.44 -8.05
CA ASP A 93 8.51 -14.05 -8.52
C ASP A 93 8.06 -13.93 -9.99
N LEU A 94 8.44 -14.89 -10.84
CA LEU A 94 8.00 -14.97 -12.23
C LEU A 94 6.47 -15.11 -12.34
N GLU A 95 5.84 -15.90 -11.47
CA GLU A 95 4.37 -15.99 -11.42
C GLU A 95 3.73 -14.63 -11.10
N GLY A 96 4.26 -13.92 -10.10
CA GLY A 96 3.82 -12.56 -9.79
C GLY A 96 3.99 -11.58 -10.96
N ASN A 97 5.10 -11.69 -11.70
CA ASN A 97 5.40 -10.86 -12.86
C ASN A 97 4.47 -11.16 -14.05
N VAL A 98 4.14 -12.42 -14.31
CA VAL A 98 3.18 -12.82 -15.35
C VAL A 98 1.82 -12.17 -15.07
N ARG A 99 1.29 -12.36 -13.86
CA ARG A 99 0.00 -11.77 -13.46
C ARG A 99 -0.01 -10.25 -13.52
N THR A 100 1.08 -9.62 -13.13
CA THR A 100 1.22 -8.15 -13.19
C THR A 100 1.25 -7.68 -14.63
N THR A 101 1.99 -8.38 -15.50
CA THR A 101 2.11 -8.05 -16.92
C THR A 101 0.78 -8.20 -17.64
N GLU A 102 -0.01 -9.24 -17.34
CA GLU A 102 -1.36 -9.40 -17.89
C GLU A 102 -2.26 -8.20 -17.56
N ARG A 103 -2.20 -7.70 -16.32
CA ARG A 103 -2.95 -6.49 -15.91
C ARG A 103 -2.46 -5.24 -16.63
N LEU A 104 -1.15 -5.07 -16.80
CA LEU A 104 -0.58 -3.94 -17.53
C LEU A 104 -0.96 -3.97 -19.03
N ARG A 105 -0.95 -5.15 -19.65
CA ARG A 105 -1.35 -5.34 -21.05
C ARG A 105 -2.83 -5.08 -21.31
N ALA A 106 -3.67 -5.13 -20.28
CA ALA A 106 -5.07 -4.75 -20.41
C ALA A 106 -5.26 -3.24 -20.68
N VAL A 107 -4.24 -2.42 -20.42
CA VAL A 107 -4.25 -0.99 -20.74
C VAL A 107 -3.79 -0.80 -22.19
N LYS A 108 -4.67 -0.25 -23.03
CA LYS A 108 -4.37 0.06 -24.42
C LYS A 108 -3.60 1.38 -24.51
N LEU A 109 -2.37 1.30 -24.98
CA LEU A 109 -1.54 2.47 -25.29
C LEU A 109 -1.71 2.89 -26.74
N GLN A 110 -1.64 4.20 -27.00
CA GLN A 110 -1.48 4.78 -28.33
C GLN A 110 0.01 4.90 -28.66
N ASN A 111 0.35 4.95 -29.95
CA ASN A 111 1.74 5.18 -30.37
C ASN A 111 2.30 6.54 -29.91
N ALA A 112 1.43 7.47 -29.53
CA ALA A 112 1.79 8.77 -28.99
C ALA A 112 1.94 8.78 -27.45
N ASP A 113 1.70 7.65 -26.77
CA ASP A 113 1.92 7.56 -25.32
C ASP A 113 3.43 7.38 -25.05
N GLU A 114 4.05 8.46 -24.60
CA GLU A 114 5.48 8.52 -24.29
C GLU A 114 5.81 7.85 -22.94
N PRO A 115 7.05 7.41 -22.71
CA PRO A 115 7.50 6.93 -21.40
C PRO A 115 7.42 8.06 -20.34
N ASP A 116 7.25 7.68 -19.08
CA ASP A 116 7.17 8.61 -17.93
C ASP A 116 8.39 9.55 -17.84
N PHE A 117 9.55 9.09 -18.29
CA PHE A 117 10.73 9.92 -18.45
C PHE A 117 11.59 9.47 -19.64
N VAL A 118 12.30 10.42 -20.23
CA VAL A 118 13.26 10.22 -21.31
C VAL A 118 14.63 10.69 -20.83
N PHE A 119 15.67 9.89 -21.05
CA PHE A 119 17.04 10.31 -20.81
C PHE A 119 17.53 11.20 -21.96
N ILE A 120 18.08 12.37 -21.63
CA ILE A 120 18.73 13.28 -22.57
C ILE A 120 20.21 13.40 -22.22
N ALA A 121 21.05 13.48 -23.26
CA ALA A 121 22.52 13.54 -23.16
C ALA A 121 23.03 14.97 -22.92
#